data_AF-A0A7Y7M635-F1
#
_entry.id   AF-A0A7Y7M635-F1
#
_cell.length_a   1.000
_cell.length_b   1.000
_cell.length_c   1.000
_cell.angle_alpha   90.00
_cell.angle_beta   90.00
_cell.angle_gamma   90.00
#
_symmetry.space_group_name_H-M   'P 1'
#
loop_
_entity.id
_entity.type
_entity.pdbx_description
1 polymer ?
#
loop_
_entity_poly.entity_id
_entity_poly.type
_entity_poly.pdbx_seq_one_letter_code
_entity_poly.pdbx_strand_id
1 'polypeptide(L)' 'MSRPLKVAVQMDPLAGIDINGDSTFALMLEAQARGYELFVYHVQGLSLREGRHGAFRAERLTARARP' A
#
# COMPACT_ATOMS: atom_id res chain seq x y z
N MET A 1 9.47 -20.45 8.68
CA MET A 1 8.77 -19.16 8.91
C MET A 1 8.86 -18.36 7.62
N SER A 2 7.75 -18.01 6.97
CA SER A 2 7.78 -17.10 5.81
C SER A 2 8.22 -15.71 6.27
N ARG A 3 9.01 -15.00 5.46
CA ARG A 3 9.36 -13.59 5.75
C ARG A 3 8.07 -12.75 5.81
N PRO A 4 7.93 -11.85 6.80
CA PRO A 4 6.78 -10.95 6.87
C PRO A 4 6.70 -10.10 5.60
N LEU A 5 5.48 -9.88 5.11
CA LEU A 5 5.24 -9.04 3.96
C LEU A 5 5.41 -7.56 4.33
N LYS A 6 5.80 -6.76 3.34
CA LYS A 6 5.72 -5.29 3.40
C LYS A 6 4.46 -4.87 2.66
N VAL A 7 3.53 -4.24 3.36
CA VAL A 7 2.22 -3.85 2.84
C VAL A 7 2.18 -2.33 2.75
N ALA A 8 2.07 -1.82 1.52
CA ALA A 8 1.91 -0.39 1.27
C ALA A 8 0.43 -0.06 1.08
N VAL A 9 -0.08 0.90 1.85
CA VAL A 9 -1.48 1.34 1.87
C VAL A 9 -1.57 2.77 1.38
N GLN A 10 -2.32 2.98 0.30
CA GLN A 10 -2.72 4.31 -0.13
C GLN A 10 -4.12 4.58 0.38
N MET A 11 -4.29 5.67 1.11
CA MET A 11 -5.59 6.10 1.62
C MET A 11 -5.58 7.61 1.90
N ASP A 12 -6.74 8.14 2.30
CA ASP A 12 -6.87 9.49 2.83
C ASP A 12 -6.11 9.65 4.17
N PRO A 13 -5.82 10.88 4.63
CA PRO A 13 -5.06 11.09 5.86
C PRO A 13 -5.68 10.41 7.10
N LEU A 14 -4.85 9.71 7.88
CA LEU A 14 -5.28 9.00 9.10
C LEU A 14 -5.86 9.93 10.18
N ALA A 15 -5.56 11.23 10.16
CA ALA A 15 -6.02 12.16 11.19
C ALA A 15 -7.55 12.31 11.27
N GLY A 16 -8.29 11.99 10.20
CA GLY A 16 -9.74 12.16 10.10
C GLY A 16 -10.55 10.88 9.94
N ILE A 17 -9.94 9.71 10.11
CA ILE A 17 -10.58 8.42 9.85
C ILE A 17 -11.56 8.00 10.96
N ASP A 18 -12.74 7.53 10.57
CA ASP A 18 -13.61 6.76 11.48
C ASP A 18 -13.14 5.31 11.54
N ILE A 19 -12.36 4.99 12.57
CA ILE A 19 -11.79 3.66 12.79
C ILE A 19 -12.84 2.55 12.92
N ASN A 20 -14.09 2.88 13.23
CA ASN A 20 -15.17 1.89 13.39
C ASN A 20 -15.85 1.57 12.05
N GLY A 21 -15.77 2.48 11.08
CA GLY A 21 -16.41 2.34 9.77
C GLY A 21 -15.43 2.06 8.64
N ASP A 22 -14.13 2.26 8.86
CA ASP A 22 -13.14 2.18 7.78
C ASP A 22 -12.56 0.78 7.60
N SER A 23 -12.91 0.16 6.48
CA SER A 23 -12.39 -1.16 6.11
C SER A 23 -10.88 -1.21 5.83
N THR A 24 -10.27 -0.10 5.41
CA THR A 24 -8.80 -0.03 5.20
C THR A 24 -8.08 -0.12 6.53
N PHE A 25 -8.58 0.58 7.55
CA PHE A 25 -8.04 0.50 8.90
C PHE A 25 -8.15 -0.91 9.49
N ALA A 26 -9.30 -1.58 9.30
CA ALA A 26 -9.48 -2.98 9.71
C ALA A 26 -8.45 -3.92 9.05
N LEU A 27 -8.18 -3.75 7.74
CA LEU A 27 -7.16 -4.54 7.04
C LEU A 27 -5.74 -4.26 7.55
N MET A 28 -5.44 -3.02 7.95
CA MET A 28 -4.16 -2.67 8.55
C MET A 28 -3.95 -3.38 9.90
N LEU A 29 -4.97 -3.44 10.76
CA LEU A 29 -4.90 -4.17 12.02
C LEU A 29 -4.62 -5.66 11.80
N GLU A 30 -5.31 -6.28 10.84
CA GLU A 30 -5.08 -7.69 10.47
C GLU A 30 -3.67 -7.93 9.93
N ALA A 31 -3.12 -6.99 9.14
CA ALA A 31 -1.75 -7.06 8.67
C ALA A 31 -0.74 -7.00 9.83
N GLN A 32 -0.97 -6.12 10.81
CA GLN A 32 -0.14 -6.05 12.03
C GLN A 32 -0.24 -7.34 12.86
N ALA A 33 -1.44 -7.89 13.03
CA ALA A 33 -1.66 -9.15 13.77
C ALA A 33 -0.90 -10.33 13.13
N ARG A 34 -0.70 -10.30 11.81
CA ARG A 34 0.10 -11.30 11.06
C ARG A 34 1.60 -11.01 11.05
N GLY A 35 2.05 -9.94 11.70
CA GLY A 35 3.45 -9.53 11.79
C GLY A 35 3.99 -8.84 10.53
N TYR A 36 3.13 -8.27 9.69
CA TYR A 36 3.55 -7.54 8.49
C TYR A 36 3.98 -6.11 8.80
N GLU A 37 4.90 -5.58 7.98
CA GLU A 37 5.31 -4.18 8.05
C GLU A 37 4.35 -3.31 7.21
N LEU A 38 3.83 -2.23 7.79
CA LEU A 38 2.91 -1.31 7.13
C LEU A 38 3.61 -0.03 6.69
N PHE A 39 3.29 0.45 5.49
CA PHE A 39 3.73 1.73 4.94
C PHE A 39 2.51 2.49 4.42
N VAL A 40 2.16 3.61 5.05
CA VAL A 40 1.05 4.47 4.59
C VAL A 40 1.63 5.59 3.74
N TYR A 41 1.03 5.85 2.58
CA TYR A 41 1.48 6.93 1.69
C TYR A 41 0.30 7.70 1.08
N HIS A 42 0.55 8.96 0.76
CA HIS A 42 -0.39 9.81 0.04
C HIS A 42 -0.20 9.70 -1.48
N VAL A 43 -1.22 10.08 -2.25
CA VAL A 43 -1.16 10.11 -3.72
C VAL A 43 0.03 10.93 -4.23
N GLN A 44 0.41 12.02 -3.55
CA GLN A 44 1.56 12.85 -3.93
C GLN A 44 2.90 12.12 -3.79
N GLY A 45 2.95 11.02 -3.05
CA GLY A 45 4.12 10.14 -2.93
C GLY A 45 4.27 9.16 -4.09
N LEU A 46 3.29 9.08 -5.00
CA LEU A 46 3.35 8.22 -6.18
C LEU A 46 4.11 8.90 -7.32
N SER A 47 4.93 8.11 -8.01
CA SER A 47 5.49 8.46 -9.31
C SER A 47 5.22 7.34 -10.29
N LEU A 48 4.74 7.69 -11.48
CA LEU A 48 4.64 6.73 -12.58
C LEU A 48 6.00 6.59 -13.25
N ARG A 49 6.46 5.36 -13.43
CA ARG A 49 7.57 5.04 -14.31
C ARG A 49 7.04 4.14 -15.42
N GLU A 50 6.95 4.68 -16.63
CA GLU A 50 6.52 3.90 -17.79
C GLU A 50 7.40 2.66 -17.97
N GLY A 51 6.76 1.51 -18.17
CA GLY A 51 7.46 0.27 -18.48
C GLY A 51 8.02 0.32 -19.90
N ARG A 52 9.15 -0.34 -20.14
CA ARG A 52 9.58 -0.62 -21.52
C ARG A 52 8.51 -1.48 -22.18
N HIS A 53 7.81 -0.92 -23.17
CA HIS A 53 6.90 -1.64 -24.06
C HIS A 53 7.62 -2.90 -24.57
N GLY A 54 7.11 -4.09 -24.25
CA GLY A 54 7.72 -5.34 -24.72
C GLY A 54 7.35 -6.64 -24.02
N ALA A 55 6.72 -6.63 -22.84
CA ALA A 55 6.15 -7.84 -22.25
C ALA A 55 4.84 -7.51 -21.55
N PHE A 56 3.75 -7.63 -22.30
CA PHE A 56 2.40 -7.34 -21.85
C PHE A 56 2.01 -8.24 -20.65
N ARG A 57 1.98 -7.64 -19.47
CA ARG A 57 0.77 -7.64 -18.63
C ARG A 57 0.47 -6.18 -18.30
N ALA A 58 -0.38 -5.57 -19.11
CA ALA A 58 -0.74 -4.15 -19.08
C ALA A 58 -1.47 -3.69 -17.79
N GLU A 59 -1.55 -4.52 -16.76
CA GLU A 59 -2.30 -4.26 -15.52
C GLU A 59 -1.40 -4.05 -14.30
N ARG A 60 -0.07 -4.12 -14.44
CA ARG A 60 0.83 -4.05 -13.29
C ARG A 60 1.24 -2.61 -12.97
N LEU A 61 0.43 -1.93 -12.15
CA LEU A 61 0.84 -0.68 -11.51
C LEU A 61 2.06 -0.95 -10.60
N THR A 62 3.17 -0.26 -10.85
CA THR A 62 4.38 -0.37 -10.01
C THR A 62 4.53 0.89 -9.18
N ALA A 63 3.88 0.95 -8.03
CA ALA A 63 4.08 2.03 -7.06
C ALA A 63 5.39 1.84 -6.31
N ARG A 64 6.19 2.90 -6.17
CA ARG A 64 7.37 2.93 -5.30
C ARG A 64 7.16 4.04 -4.27
N ALA A 65 7.19 3.67 -2.98
CA ALA A 65 7.35 4.66 -1.93
C ALA A 65 8.77 5.22 -1.99
N ARG A 66 8.93 6.53 -1.74
CA ARG A 66 10.26 7.11 -1.52
C ARG A 66 10.89 6.50 -0.26
N PRO A 67 12.23 6.31 -0.23
CA PRO A 67 12.92 5.86 0.97
C PRO A 67 12.72 6.83 2.14
#